data_AF-A0A2C6LG22-F1
#
_entry.id   AF-A0A2C6LG22-F1
#
_cell.length_a   1.000
_cell.length_b   1.000
_cell.length_c   1.000
_cell.angle_alpha   90.00
_cell.angle_beta   90.00
_cell.angle_gamma   90.00
#
_symmetry.space_group_name_H-M   'P 1'
#
loop_
_entity.id
_entity.type
_entity.pdbx_description
1 polymer ?
#
loop_
_entity_poly.entity_id
_entity_poly.type
_entity_poly.pdbx_seq_one_letter_code
_entity_poly.pdbx_strand_id
1 'polypeptide(L)'
;SSSSACSFPYYYDVVVHEILGDFASQEGAADVYLDLQERLGYCPRSIPTAATTCVSPCTFPTPYNVKYKAAEHPERTIFSPRKKLFQSVGLQFSSLLLCDYLLPLEELRFEESMHDQMLQHRELRFTVTRGGKFAGLLSALDVEIRPGKHFGTVYEGQCDSWYTNVILIGKEIAVLPGDKIVLFTVADLKNYQLENVYNPSVCTPHKSMTSL
;
A
#
# COMPACT_ATOMS: atom_id res chain seq x y z
N SER A 1 -4.35 -37.98 -31.53
CA SER A 1 -3.72 -36.67 -31.80
C SER A 1 -4.79 -35.78 -32.39
N SER A 2 -5.13 -34.60 -31.90
CA SER A 2 -4.43 -33.60 -31.10
C SER A 2 -5.46 -32.83 -30.28
N SER A 3 -5.18 -32.61 -29.00
CA SER A 3 -5.97 -31.77 -28.11
C SER A 3 -6.03 -30.34 -28.65
N SER A 4 -7.22 -29.87 -29.00
CA SER A 4 -7.50 -28.46 -29.23
C SER A 4 -7.31 -27.70 -27.91
N ALA A 5 -6.15 -27.09 -27.75
CA ALA A 5 -5.93 -26.13 -26.67
C ALA A 5 -6.94 -24.97 -26.85
N CYS A 6 -7.74 -24.70 -25.82
CA CYS A 6 -8.57 -23.50 -25.75
C CYS A 6 -7.65 -22.26 -25.86
N SER A 7 -7.56 -21.68 -27.05
CA SER A 7 -6.98 -20.36 -27.24
C SER A 7 -8.04 -19.33 -26.84
N PHE A 8 -7.85 -18.68 -25.70
CA PHE A 8 -8.55 -17.44 -25.40
C PHE A 8 -7.59 -16.27 -25.68
N PRO A 9 -7.55 -15.66 -26.88
CA PRO A 9 -6.86 -14.40 -27.04
C PRO A 9 -7.84 -13.28 -26.69
N TYR A 10 -8.30 -13.22 -25.43
CA TYR A 10 -8.97 -12.01 -24.97
C TYR A 10 -7.88 -10.98 -24.70
N TYR A 11 -7.62 -10.13 -25.68
CA TYR A 11 -6.82 -8.93 -25.50
C TYR A 11 -7.65 -7.94 -24.69
N TYR A 12 -7.15 -7.55 -23.52
CA TYR A 12 -7.74 -6.49 -22.72
C TYR A 12 -7.10 -5.16 -23.14
N ASP A 13 -7.93 -4.24 -23.63
CA ASP A 13 -7.49 -2.89 -23.95
C ASP A 13 -7.18 -2.07 -22.70
N VAL A 14 -7.97 -2.28 -21.63
CA VAL A 14 -7.88 -1.57 -20.35
C VAL A 14 -8.34 -2.49 -19.23
N VAL A 15 -7.59 -2.52 -18.12
CA VAL A 15 -7.97 -3.14 -16.85
C VAL A 15 -8.44 -2.03 -15.92
N VAL A 16 -9.62 -2.20 -15.33
CA VAL A 16 -10.17 -1.25 -14.35
C VAL A 16 -10.32 -1.98 -13.03
N HIS A 17 -9.73 -1.43 -11.97
CA HIS A 17 -9.74 -2.07 -10.65
C HIS A 17 -9.81 -1.06 -9.51
N GLU A 18 -10.24 -1.56 -8.36
CA GLU A 18 -10.23 -0.89 -7.07
C GLU A 18 -9.85 -1.99 -6.07
N ILE A 19 -8.55 -2.13 -5.85
CA ILE A 19 -7.91 -3.15 -4.98
C ILE A 19 -6.72 -2.51 -4.25
N LEU A 20 -6.80 -1.20 -4.02
CA LEU A 20 -5.77 -0.43 -3.33
C LEU A 20 -6.13 -0.33 -1.85
N GLY A 21 -5.15 -0.59 -1.00
CA GLY A 21 -5.30 -0.38 0.44
C GLY A 21 -4.89 1.03 0.88
N ASP A 22 -4.95 1.25 2.20
CA ASP A 22 -4.44 2.46 2.86
C ASP A 22 -2.95 2.71 2.57
N PHE A 23 -2.21 1.61 2.41
CA PHE A 23 -0.90 1.55 1.78
C PHE A 23 -1.16 0.89 0.43
N ALA A 24 -0.87 1.59 -0.67
CA ALA A 24 -1.31 1.25 -2.02
C ALA A 24 -1.29 -0.26 -2.34
N SER A 25 -0.18 -0.95 -2.06
CA SER A 25 -0.01 -2.37 -2.39
C SER A 25 -0.69 -3.35 -1.41
N GLN A 26 -1.07 -2.92 -0.21
CA GLN A 26 -1.37 -3.76 0.96
C GLN A 26 -2.62 -4.65 0.82
N GLU A 27 -3.47 -4.40 -0.18
CA GLU A 27 -4.61 -5.26 -0.53
C GLU A 27 -4.30 -6.27 -1.65
N GLY A 28 -3.03 -6.38 -2.07
CA GLY A 28 -2.59 -7.36 -3.06
C GLY A 28 -2.63 -6.90 -4.51
N ALA A 29 -2.73 -5.59 -4.75
CA ALA A 29 -2.75 -5.03 -6.10
C ALA A 29 -1.55 -5.47 -6.96
N ALA A 30 -0.35 -5.47 -6.38
CA ALA A 30 0.87 -5.88 -7.08
C ALA A 30 0.84 -7.37 -7.46
N ASP A 31 0.42 -8.27 -6.56
CA ASP A 31 0.32 -9.70 -6.86
C ASP A 31 -0.69 -9.99 -7.98
N VAL A 32 -1.84 -9.32 -7.96
CA VAL A 32 -2.87 -9.45 -9.01
C VAL A 32 -2.32 -9.00 -10.35
N TYR A 33 -1.60 -7.88 -10.39
CA TYR A 33 -1.00 -7.38 -11.63
C TYR A 33 0.13 -8.25 -12.13
N LEU A 34 0.94 -8.82 -11.23
CA LEU A 34 1.99 -9.75 -11.60
C LEU A 34 1.41 -10.99 -12.30
N ASP A 35 0.44 -11.67 -11.67
CA ASP A 35 -0.23 -12.84 -12.26
C ASP A 35 -0.95 -12.49 -13.57
N LEU A 36 -1.61 -11.32 -13.63
CA LEU A 36 -2.28 -10.85 -14.84
C LEU A 36 -1.30 -10.64 -15.99
N GLN A 37 -0.21 -9.90 -15.76
CA GLN A 37 0.80 -9.63 -16.78
C GLN A 37 1.49 -10.93 -17.25
N GLU A 38 1.74 -11.88 -16.35
CA GLU A 38 2.28 -13.20 -16.69
C GLU A 38 1.33 -14.01 -17.60
N ARG A 39 0.03 -14.01 -17.30
CA ARG A 39 -0.99 -14.71 -18.12
C ARG A 39 -1.20 -14.06 -19.47
N LEU A 40 -1.13 -12.74 -19.54
CA LEU A 40 -1.33 -11.97 -20.77
C LEU A 40 -0.07 -11.96 -21.65
N GLY A 41 1.11 -12.03 -21.06
CA GLY A 41 2.39 -11.84 -21.76
C GLY A 41 2.66 -10.39 -22.19
N TYR A 42 1.91 -9.42 -21.66
CA TYR A 42 2.10 -7.99 -21.88
C TYR A 42 1.60 -7.15 -20.69
N CYS A 43 1.98 -5.87 -20.63
CA CYS A 43 1.47 -4.91 -19.66
C CYS A 43 0.21 -4.22 -20.23
N PRO A 44 -1.00 -4.48 -19.72
CA PRO A 44 -2.21 -3.82 -20.20
C PRO A 44 -2.27 -2.36 -19.75
N ARG A 45 -3.11 -1.55 -20.43
CA ARG A 45 -3.47 -0.24 -19.87
C ARG A 45 -4.28 -0.42 -18.60
N SER A 46 -4.23 0.57 -17.72
CA SER A 46 -4.86 0.47 -16.41
C SER A 46 -5.59 1.74 -15.99
N ILE A 47 -6.67 1.55 -15.24
CA ILE A 47 -7.30 2.58 -14.41
C ILE A 47 -7.42 2.00 -12.99
N PRO A 48 -6.72 2.56 -11.99
CA PRO A 48 -5.75 3.68 -12.07
C PRO A 48 -4.46 3.35 -12.84
N THR A 49 -3.76 4.37 -13.36
CA THR A 49 -2.45 4.17 -14.04
C THR A 49 -1.31 3.94 -13.06
N ALA A 50 -1.38 4.59 -11.89
CA ALA A 50 -0.40 4.41 -10.83
C ALA A 50 -1.02 4.64 -9.44
N ALA A 51 -0.35 4.11 -8.43
CA ALA A 51 -0.65 4.38 -7.03
C ALA A 51 0.63 4.46 -6.22
N THR A 52 0.68 5.40 -5.27
CA THR A 52 1.87 5.69 -4.47
C THR A 52 1.48 5.85 -3.02
N THR A 53 2.16 5.14 -2.14
CA THR A 53 2.12 5.46 -0.72
C THR A 53 3.17 6.53 -0.45
N CYS A 54 2.72 7.71 -0.02
CA CYS A 54 3.55 8.87 0.30
C CYS A 54 3.71 9.01 1.81
N VAL A 55 4.91 9.35 2.28
CA VAL A 55 5.19 9.55 3.71
C VAL A 55 5.86 10.88 4.03
N SER A 56 5.64 11.40 5.23
CA SER A 56 6.33 12.57 5.77
C SER A 56 6.41 12.56 7.29
N PRO A 57 7.50 13.03 7.91
CA PRO A 57 7.59 13.17 9.36
C PRO A 57 6.50 14.09 9.92
N CYS A 58 5.85 13.67 11.00
CA CYS A 58 4.77 14.44 11.61
C CYS A 58 4.80 14.45 13.14
N THR A 59 4.06 15.40 13.72
CA THR A 59 3.70 15.43 15.13
C THR A 59 2.49 14.53 15.40
N PHE A 60 2.27 14.21 16.68
CA PHE A 60 1.13 13.40 17.06
C PHE A 60 -0.19 14.16 16.81
N PRO A 61 -1.21 13.53 16.18
CA PRO A 61 -2.50 14.15 15.96
C PRO A 61 -3.17 14.61 17.26
N THR A 62 -3.74 15.81 17.26
CA THR A 62 -4.61 16.29 18.34
C THR A 62 -6.07 16.00 18.00
N PRO A 63 -7.01 16.15 18.96
CA PRO A 63 -8.43 16.03 18.66
C PRO A 63 -8.89 16.95 17.53
N TYR A 64 -8.29 18.13 17.32
CA TYR A 64 -8.69 19.03 16.23
C TYR A 64 -8.40 18.48 14.85
N ASN A 65 -7.42 17.57 14.72
CA ASN A 65 -7.06 16.97 13.45
C ASN A 65 -8.02 15.85 13.03
N VAL A 66 -8.72 15.25 14.00
CA VAL A 66 -9.54 14.05 13.79
C VAL A 66 -10.99 14.45 13.49
N LYS A 67 -11.46 14.26 12.25
CA LYS A 67 -12.85 14.52 11.86
C LYS A 67 -13.84 13.61 12.59
N TYR A 68 -13.62 12.30 12.53
CA TYR A 68 -14.49 11.29 13.13
C TYR A 68 -13.93 10.80 14.47
N LYS A 69 -14.48 11.25 15.59
CA LYS A 69 -13.96 10.87 16.91
C LYS A 69 -14.19 9.37 17.16
N ALA A 70 -13.16 8.67 17.67
CA ALA A 70 -13.24 7.23 17.94
C ALA A 70 -14.37 6.83 18.92
N ALA A 71 -14.76 7.73 19.84
CA ALA A 71 -15.87 7.48 20.76
C ALA A 71 -17.24 7.40 20.06
N GLU A 72 -17.37 8.04 18.89
CA GLU A 72 -18.61 8.11 18.10
C GLU A 72 -18.53 7.23 16.84
N HIS A 73 -17.31 7.06 16.30
CA HIS A 73 -17.01 6.34 15.07
C HIS A 73 -15.79 5.41 15.26
N PRO A 74 -15.94 4.33 16.03
CA PRO A 74 -14.83 3.43 16.38
C PRO A 74 -14.19 2.74 15.17
N GLU A 75 -14.91 2.63 14.06
CA GLU A 75 -14.42 2.12 12.80
C GLU A 75 -13.69 3.16 11.96
N ARG A 76 -13.81 4.47 12.23
CA ARG A 76 -13.19 5.53 11.39
C ARG A 76 -11.92 6.12 11.98
N THR A 77 -11.66 5.87 13.26
CA THR A 77 -10.44 6.28 13.95
C THR A 77 -9.95 5.17 14.86
N ILE A 78 -8.81 4.58 14.50
CA ILE A 78 -8.33 3.34 15.08
C ILE A 78 -6.89 3.52 15.58
N PHE A 79 -6.62 2.95 16.76
CA PHE A 79 -5.26 2.64 17.17
C PHE A 79 -5.04 1.14 17.03
N SER A 80 -3.95 0.75 16.38
CA SER A 80 -3.50 -0.64 16.40
C SER A 80 -3.34 -1.14 17.85
N PRO A 81 -3.55 -2.44 18.14
CA PRO A 81 -3.48 -2.98 19.50
C PRO A 81 -2.15 -2.68 20.24
N ARG A 82 -1.05 -2.60 19.49
CA ARG A 82 0.30 -2.30 20.02
C ARG A 82 0.66 -0.82 19.98
N LYS A 83 -0.29 0.07 19.64
CA LYS A 83 -0.10 1.52 19.53
C LYS A 83 1.08 1.92 18.63
N LYS A 84 1.28 1.18 17.54
CA LYS A 84 2.32 1.45 16.53
C LYS A 84 1.77 2.20 15.31
N LEU A 85 0.47 2.10 15.10
CA LEU A 85 -0.26 2.71 14.00
C LEU A 85 -1.48 3.41 14.57
N PHE A 86 -1.66 4.66 14.15
CA PHE A 86 -2.89 5.42 14.28
C PHE A 86 -3.47 5.62 12.88
N GLN A 87 -4.78 5.41 12.73
CA GLN A 87 -5.47 5.48 11.44
C GLN A 87 -6.71 6.34 11.63
N SER A 88 -6.95 7.28 10.71
CA SER A 88 -8.15 8.13 10.77
C SER A 88 -8.62 8.47 9.35
N VAL A 89 -9.90 8.22 9.08
CA VAL A 89 -10.56 8.73 7.87
C VAL A 89 -10.69 10.24 7.97
N GLY A 90 -10.36 10.96 6.89
CA GLY A 90 -10.46 12.42 6.84
C GLY A 90 -9.59 13.16 7.86
N LEU A 91 -8.42 12.61 8.21
CA LEU A 91 -7.45 13.27 9.08
C LEU A 91 -6.97 14.59 8.44
N GLN A 92 -7.04 15.68 9.19
CA GLN A 92 -6.45 16.96 8.78
C GLN A 92 -4.99 17.02 9.26
N PHE A 93 -4.04 16.75 8.37
CA PHE A 93 -2.65 16.48 8.72
C PHE A 93 -1.65 17.58 8.35
N SER A 94 -2.04 18.58 7.57
CA SER A 94 -1.17 19.65 7.07
C SER A 94 -0.50 20.40 8.22
N SER A 95 -1.23 20.60 9.32
CA SER A 95 -0.70 21.22 10.54
C SER A 95 0.24 20.30 11.33
N LEU A 96 0.20 18.98 11.10
CA LEU A 96 1.03 17.97 11.77
C LEU A 96 2.38 17.77 11.09
N LEU A 97 2.49 18.05 9.79
CA LEU A 97 3.71 17.84 9.04
C LEU A 97 4.87 18.70 9.57
N LEU A 98 6.03 18.05 9.73
CA LEU A 98 7.29 18.69 10.09
C LEU A 98 8.09 19.13 8.84
N CYS A 99 7.66 18.69 7.66
CA CYS A 99 8.22 18.99 6.35
C CYS A 99 7.10 19.38 5.37
N ASP A 100 7.37 20.27 4.43
CA ASP A 100 6.36 20.79 3.49
C ASP A 100 6.11 19.86 2.28
N TYR A 101 6.59 18.63 2.34
CA TYR A 101 6.52 17.64 1.26
C TYR A 101 6.39 16.23 1.81
N LEU A 102 5.87 15.35 0.96
CA LEU A 102 5.85 13.91 1.15
C LEU A 102 6.79 13.26 0.15
N LEU A 103 7.36 12.11 0.50
CA LEU A 103 8.20 11.31 -0.39
C LEU A 103 7.59 9.92 -0.57
N PRO A 104 7.76 9.30 -1.75
CA PRO A 104 7.21 7.98 -2.05
C PRO A 104 7.90 6.88 -1.23
N LEU A 105 7.11 6.16 -0.44
CA LEU A 105 7.48 4.95 0.28
C LEU A 105 7.49 3.72 -0.64
N GLU A 106 6.43 3.59 -1.43
CA GLU A 106 6.24 2.58 -2.49
C GLU A 106 5.49 3.22 -3.65
N GLU A 107 5.75 2.75 -4.87
CA GLU A 107 5.09 3.18 -6.11
C GLU A 107 4.69 1.95 -6.92
N LEU A 108 3.45 1.93 -7.41
CA LEU A 108 2.95 0.93 -8.34
C LEU A 108 2.61 1.63 -9.66
N ARG A 109 3.22 1.16 -10.74
CA ARG A 109 2.96 1.62 -12.11
C ARG A 109 2.36 0.46 -12.88
N PHE A 110 1.04 0.48 -13.03
CA PHE A 110 0.26 -0.67 -13.50
C PHE A 110 0.46 -0.98 -14.99
N GLU A 111 0.89 0.02 -15.76
CA GLU A 111 1.22 -0.11 -17.19
C GLU A 111 2.70 -0.44 -17.44
N GLU A 112 3.50 -0.57 -16.38
CA GLU A 112 4.89 -1.04 -16.42
C GLU A 112 4.98 -2.48 -15.88
N SER A 113 6.12 -3.14 -16.12
CA SER A 113 6.40 -4.49 -15.61
C SER A 113 6.30 -4.52 -14.09
N MET A 114 5.33 -5.28 -13.55
CA MET A 114 5.14 -5.40 -12.11
C MET A 114 6.28 -6.21 -11.46
N HIS A 115 6.84 -7.17 -12.21
CA HIS A 115 7.98 -7.98 -11.78
C HIS A 115 9.16 -7.12 -11.28
N ASP A 116 9.44 -6.00 -11.95
CA ASP A 116 10.56 -5.12 -11.63
C ASP A 116 10.26 -4.17 -10.46
N GLN A 117 9.00 -4.08 -10.04
CA GLN A 117 8.51 -3.20 -8.99
C GLN A 117 8.23 -3.93 -7.67
N MET A 118 8.24 -5.27 -7.66
CA MET A 118 7.86 -6.10 -6.51
C MET A 118 8.68 -5.84 -5.25
N LEU A 119 9.94 -5.42 -5.37
CA LEU A 119 10.82 -5.14 -4.25
C LEU A 119 11.48 -3.76 -4.42
N GLN A 120 11.18 -2.84 -3.52
CA GLN A 120 11.65 -1.45 -3.59
C GLN A 120 12.47 -1.08 -2.37
N HIS A 121 13.71 -0.65 -2.60
CA HIS A 121 14.60 -0.11 -1.57
C HIS A 121 14.70 1.40 -1.71
N ARG A 122 14.44 2.15 -0.65
CA ARG A 122 14.53 3.61 -0.69
C ARG A 122 15.25 4.17 0.52
N GLU A 123 15.95 5.27 0.27
CA GLU A 123 16.47 6.18 1.29
C GLU A 123 15.76 7.52 1.14
N LEU A 124 14.83 7.81 2.04
CA LEU A 124 14.05 9.04 2.04
C LEU A 124 14.69 10.03 3.00
N ARG A 125 15.06 11.20 2.49
CA ARG A 125 15.72 12.26 3.26
C ARG A 125 14.80 13.45 3.42
N PHE A 126 14.47 13.76 4.66
CA PHE A 126 13.64 14.89 5.04
C PHE A 126 14.48 15.96 5.73
N THR A 127 14.20 17.21 5.37
CA THR A 127 14.69 18.39 6.08
C THR A 127 13.51 19.01 6.80
N VAL A 128 13.58 19.07 8.12
CA VAL A 128 12.54 19.66 8.95
C VAL A 128 12.40 21.14 8.59
N THR A 129 11.19 21.56 8.23
CA THR A 129 10.84 22.97 7.94
C THR A 129 10.11 23.61 9.11
N ARG A 130 9.46 22.80 9.97
CA ARG A 130 8.69 23.25 11.13
C ARG A 130 9.13 22.50 12.39
N GLY A 131 9.47 23.23 13.45
CA GLY A 131 9.87 22.63 14.72
C GLY A 131 8.69 21.97 15.45
N GLY A 132 8.97 20.92 16.23
CA GLY A 132 7.94 20.19 16.93
C GLY A 132 8.42 18.91 17.62
N LYS A 133 7.46 18.05 17.97
CA LYS A 133 7.70 16.72 18.52
C LYS A 133 7.45 15.69 17.43
N PHE A 134 8.52 15.17 16.84
CA PHE A 134 8.45 14.07 15.88
C PHE A 134 7.90 12.83 16.57
N ALA A 135 6.68 12.46 16.22
CA ALA A 135 5.93 11.36 16.82
C ALA A 135 5.83 10.14 15.90
N GLY A 136 6.01 10.35 14.60
CA GLY A 136 5.83 9.31 13.61
C GLY A 136 5.91 9.79 12.18
N LEU A 137 5.70 8.85 11.26
CA LEU A 137 5.59 9.11 9.84
C LEU A 137 4.12 9.10 9.47
N LEU A 138 3.61 10.22 8.97
CA LEU A 138 2.34 10.23 8.26
C LEU A 138 2.50 9.40 6.99
N SER A 139 1.49 8.61 6.65
CA SER A 139 1.37 7.87 5.39
C SER A 139 0.01 8.18 4.74
N ALA A 140 0.04 8.54 3.47
CA ALA A 140 -1.11 8.91 2.68
C ALA A 140 -0.99 8.38 1.24
N LEU A 141 -2.13 8.04 0.63
CA LEU A 141 -2.22 7.44 -0.69
C LEU A 141 -2.41 8.53 -1.76
N ASP A 142 -1.62 8.46 -2.81
CA ASP A 142 -1.80 9.19 -4.06
C ASP A 142 -2.13 8.19 -5.17
N VAL A 143 -3.28 8.35 -5.82
CA VAL A 143 -3.75 7.51 -6.92
C VAL A 143 -3.83 8.37 -8.17
N GLU A 144 -3.02 8.02 -9.16
CA GLU A 144 -3.12 8.58 -10.49
C GLU A 144 -4.16 7.78 -11.28
N ILE A 145 -5.37 8.32 -11.42
CA ILE A 145 -6.44 7.62 -12.14
C ILE A 145 -6.15 7.53 -13.65
N ARG A 146 -5.49 8.56 -14.18
CA ARG A 146 -5.02 8.75 -15.56
C ARG A 146 -3.87 9.74 -15.55
N PRO A 147 -3.01 9.81 -16.59
CA PRO A 147 -1.83 10.67 -16.60
C PRO A 147 -2.12 12.12 -16.18
N GLY A 148 -1.51 12.57 -15.08
CA GLY A 148 -1.65 13.90 -14.50
C GLY A 148 -2.96 14.18 -13.75
N LYS A 149 -3.82 13.16 -13.54
CA LYS A 149 -5.06 13.27 -12.76
C LYS A 149 -4.97 12.42 -11.51
N HIS A 150 -4.93 13.09 -10.37
CA HIS A 150 -4.68 12.47 -9.07
C HIS A 150 -5.84 12.65 -8.10
N PHE A 151 -5.99 11.68 -7.21
CA PHE A 151 -6.86 11.75 -6.03
C PHE A 151 -6.30 10.83 -4.94
N GLY A 152 -6.79 10.94 -3.71
CA GLY A 152 -6.38 10.07 -2.62
C GLY A 152 -6.24 10.82 -1.31
N THR A 153 -5.72 10.15 -0.28
CA THR A 153 -5.61 10.74 1.06
C THR A 153 -4.47 11.74 1.18
N VAL A 154 -3.59 11.87 0.17
CA VAL A 154 -2.62 12.99 0.10
C VAL A 154 -3.31 14.36 -0.07
N TYR A 155 -4.56 14.38 -0.56
CA TYR A 155 -5.37 15.58 -0.68
C TYR A 155 -6.47 15.58 0.39
N GLU A 156 -6.27 16.37 1.44
CA GLU A 156 -7.22 16.44 2.56
C GLU A 156 -8.66 16.69 2.12
N GLY A 157 -9.58 15.88 2.63
CA GLY A 157 -11.01 16.02 2.38
C GLY A 157 -11.50 15.49 1.03
N GLN A 158 -10.63 14.92 0.19
CA GLN A 158 -11.04 14.33 -1.10
C GLN A 158 -11.52 12.88 -1.00
N CYS A 159 -11.11 12.13 0.03
CA CYS A 159 -11.43 10.72 0.17
C CYS A 159 -11.87 10.35 1.58
N ASP A 160 -12.96 9.58 1.67
CA ASP A 160 -13.47 9.00 2.92
C ASP A 160 -13.40 7.44 2.92
N SER A 161 -12.81 6.83 1.88
CA SER A 161 -12.71 5.36 1.71
C SER A 161 -11.46 4.75 2.32
N TRP A 162 -10.37 5.52 2.43
CA TRP A 162 -9.11 5.09 3.05
C TRP A 162 -8.82 5.92 4.29
N TYR A 163 -8.03 5.34 5.19
CA TYR A 163 -7.46 6.06 6.31
C TYR A 163 -6.22 6.85 5.87
N THR A 164 -6.01 8.00 6.50
CA THR A 164 -4.66 8.55 6.64
C THR A 164 -4.01 7.91 7.86
N ASN A 165 -2.77 7.48 7.72
CA ASN A 165 -2.09 6.69 8.74
C ASN A 165 -0.96 7.48 9.38
N VAL A 166 -0.65 7.19 10.64
CA VAL A 166 0.55 7.65 11.34
C VAL A 166 1.25 6.45 11.95
N ILE A 167 2.44 6.14 11.43
CA ILE A 167 3.34 5.10 11.94
C ILE A 167 4.15 5.70 13.09
N LEU A 168 3.90 5.24 14.31
CA LEU A 168 4.40 5.83 15.55
C LEU A 168 5.78 5.25 15.94
N ILE A 169 6.73 6.12 16.30
CA ILE A 169 8.09 5.74 16.72
C ILE A 169 8.21 5.42 18.22
N GLY A 170 7.09 5.34 18.93
CA GLY A 170 6.98 4.94 20.34
C GLY A 170 7.39 6.01 21.37
N LYS A 171 8.37 6.87 21.05
CA LYS A 171 8.75 8.03 21.87
C LYS A 171 8.96 9.27 20.99
N GLU A 172 8.32 10.36 21.37
CA GLU A 172 8.47 11.63 20.65
C GLU A 172 9.88 12.21 20.78
N ILE A 173 10.40 12.74 19.68
CA ILE A 173 11.72 13.35 19.58
C ILE A 173 11.56 14.83 19.26
N ALA A 174 12.21 15.72 20.01
CA ALA A 174 12.19 17.15 19.68
C ALA A 174 13.05 17.41 18.45
N VAL A 175 12.51 18.16 17.48
CA VAL A 175 13.22 18.56 16.26
C VAL A 175 13.04 20.05 15.99
N LEU A 176 14.02 20.65 15.34
CA LEU A 176 14.07 22.05 14.95
C LEU A 176 14.17 22.18 13.42
N PRO A 177 13.76 23.33 12.85
CA PRO A 177 14.00 23.60 11.43
C PRO A 177 15.48 23.42 11.06
N GLY A 178 15.75 22.70 9.98
CA GLY A 178 17.09 22.35 9.50
C GLY A 178 17.55 20.94 9.89
N ASP A 179 16.95 20.33 10.92
CA ASP A 179 17.24 18.93 11.30
C ASP A 179 16.96 17.96 10.14
N LYS A 180 17.70 16.85 10.12
CA LYS A 180 17.58 15.82 9.09
C LYS A 180 16.97 14.55 9.67
N ILE A 181 15.95 14.05 9.00
CA ILE A 181 15.35 12.74 9.27
C ILE A 181 15.60 11.88 8.04
N VAL A 182 16.28 10.74 8.23
CA VAL A 182 16.58 9.78 7.16
C VAL A 182 15.83 8.49 7.45
N LEU A 183 15.05 8.04 6.48
CA LEU A 183 14.25 6.83 6.54
C LEU A 183 14.75 5.85 5.48
N PHE A 184 15.16 4.67 5.93
CA PHE A 184 15.51 3.55 5.06
C PHE A 184 14.34 2.58 5.01
N THR A 185 13.86 2.26 3.81
CA THR A 185 12.68 1.40 3.62
C THR A 185 12.95 0.26 2.66
N VAL A 186 12.23 -0.82 2.90
CA VAL A 186 12.10 -1.96 1.99
C VAL A 186 10.60 -2.23 1.87
N ALA A 187 10.04 -1.98 0.69
CA ALA A 187 8.67 -2.36 0.36
C ALA A 187 8.73 -3.65 -0.45
N ASP A 188 8.29 -4.76 0.17
CA ASP A 188 8.05 -6.03 -0.50
C ASP A 188 6.55 -6.09 -0.81
N LEU A 189 6.19 -5.95 -2.09
CA LEU A 189 4.79 -5.83 -2.52
C LEU A 189 4.09 -7.20 -2.60
N LYS A 190 4.76 -8.28 -2.22
CA LYS A 190 4.19 -9.62 -2.20
C LYS A 190 3.34 -9.82 -0.95
N ASN A 191 2.02 -9.76 -1.12
CA ASN A 191 1.05 -9.96 -0.04
C ASN A 191 0.65 -11.44 0.09
N TYR A 192 0.54 -12.15 -1.04
CA TYR A 192 0.19 -13.56 -1.02
C TYR A 192 1.43 -14.44 -0.96
N GLN A 193 1.62 -15.10 0.17
CA GLN A 193 2.44 -16.30 0.21
C GLN A 193 1.56 -17.46 -0.24
N LEU A 194 2.05 -18.26 -1.20
CA LEU A 194 1.45 -19.55 -1.50
C LEU A 194 1.48 -20.39 -0.22
N GLU A 195 0.37 -20.44 0.51
CA GLU A 195 0.18 -21.55 1.44
C GLU A 195 0.11 -22.81 0.59
N ASN A 196 1.18 -23.61 0.62
CA ASN A 196 1.09 -24.99 0.22
C ASN A 196 0.12 -25.65 1.20
N VAL A 197 -1.18 -25.66 0.87
CA VAL A 197 -2.14 -26.53 1.52
C VAL A 197 -1.73 -27.96 1.18
N TYR A 198 -0.86 -28.52 2.00
CA TYR A 198 -0.53 -29.94 1.95
C TYR A 198 -1.82 -30.68 2.29
N ASN A 199 -2.56 -31.11 1.27
CA ASN A 199 -3.77 -31.87 1.44
C ASN A 199 -3.35 -33.33 1.72
N PRO A 200 -3.40 -33.83 2.97
CA PRO A 200 -2.95 -35.18 3.29
C PRO A 200 -3.94 -36.25 2.77
N SER A 201 -5.02 -35.83 2.11
CA SER A 201 -6.14 -36.67 1.70
C SER A 201 -5.95 -37.36 0.35
N VAL A 202 -4.88 -37.08 -0.40
CA VAL A 202 -4.55 -37.87 -1.60
C VAL A 202 -3.60 -38.99 -1.20
N CYS A 203 -4.17 -39.97 -0.48
CA CYS A 203 -3.52 -41.24 -0.22
C CYS A 203 -3.16 -41.92 -1.55
N THR A 204 -1.85 -42.13 -1.70
CA THR A 204 -1.09 -43.08 -2.53
C THR A 204 -1.82 -44.15 -3.37
N PRO A 205 -1.23 -44.54 -4.52
CA PRO A 205 -1.75 -45.60 -5.38
C PRO A 205 -1.66 -46.97 -4.69
N HIS A 206 -2.77 -47.71 -4.71
CA HIS A 206 -2.82 -49.11 -4.31
C HIS A 206 -1.84 -49.93 -5.17
N LYS A 207 -0.76 -50.43 -4.54
CA LYS A 207 -0.09 -51.65 -5.00
C LYS A 207 -1.01 -52.82 -4.65
N SER A 208 -1.55 -53.50 -5.66
CA SER A 208 -2.06 -54.86 -5.48
C SER A 208 -0.88 -55.82 -5.53
N MET A 209 -0.64 -56.49 -4.41
CA MET A 209 0.22 -57.66 -4.32
C MET A 209 -0.68 -58.87 -4.56
N THR A 210 -0.50 -59.55 -5.69
CA THR A 210 -1.07 -60.88 -5.95
C THR A 210 -0.29 -61.92 -5.15
N SER A 211 -1.00 -62.75 -4.39
CA SER A 211 -0.52 -64.07 -3.97
C SER A 211 -1.51 -65.13 -4.45
N LEU A 212 -1.06 -65.92 -5.42
CA LEU A 212 -1.15 -67.38 -5.51
C LEU A 212 -0.19 -67.81 -6.63
#